data_AF-A0A091LU87-F1
#
_entry.id   AF-A0A091LU87-F1
#
_cell.length_a   1.000
_cell.length_b   1.000
_cell.length_c   1.000
_cell.angle_alpha   90.00
_cell.angle_beta   90.00
_cell.angle_gamma   90.00
#
_symmetry.space_group_name_H-M   'P 1'
#
loop_
_entity.id
_entity.type
_entity.pdbx_description
1 polymer ?
#
loop_
_entity_poly.entity_id
_entity_poly.type
_entity_poly.pdbx_seq_one_letter_code
_entity_poly.pdbx_strand_id
1 'polypeptide(L)'
;SSRFSDKKERLMHLKTKQREFQKHVLKAMEGKEITDQLRWKIMSCKMRIEQLKQTICKENDEMTRHAEGLLRIKEENQKHYRRAQRHQEKKEKIQRHNRKLGDLVEKKTYDLKTQYEHLANLRRTHILELTSVIFPIEEVKTSMRDPADVSSESDNAMTSSTVSKLAEARRTTYLSGRWVCDDHNGDTSISITGPWITLPNNGDYSAYYNWVEEKKTTQGPDMEHNNPAYTISAALCYATQLVNTLSLILDVNLPKKLCNRQFCGENLSRHRFTRAVKKLNANILHLCFSQHVNLDLLHPLHTLRNLMYLVSPDTENLGRSGPFEISADLEDSMEFVDPSATGETDESGDEHVSDEETDLGTDWENLPSPRFCDIPSQQAEMLQSQSTQVSQPIASSSAGGMISSAAASVTSWLKAYTGHR
;
A
#
# COMPACT_ATOMS: atom_id res chain seq x y z
N SER A 1 -37.84 133.49 70.00
CA SER A 1 -36.70 133.16 69.12
C SER A 1 -35.64 132.27 69.77
N SER A 2 -35.28 132.42 71.07
CA SER A 2 -34.12 131.72 71.67
C SER A 2 -34.27 130.20 71.91
N ARG A 3 -35.45 129.68 72.29
CA ARG A 3 -35.67 128.22 72.52
C ARG A 3 -35.50 127.35 71.27
N PHE A 4 -35.67 127.92 70.09
CA PHE A 4 -35.53 127.20 68.82
C PHE A 4 -34.05 127.03 68.42
N SER A 5 -33.22 128.03 68.73
CA SER A 5 -31.77 128.00 68.47
C SER A 5 -31.07 126.90 69.26
N ASP A 6 -31.42 126.76 70.54
CA ASP A 6 -30.82 125.80 71.47
C ASP A 6 -31.17 124.33 71.12
N LYS A 7 -32.42 124.09 70.69
CA LYS A 7 -32.83 122.78 70.13
C LYS A 7 -32.13 122.48 68.80
N LYS A 8 -31.90 123.49 67.95
CA LYS A 8 -31.18 123.34 66.67
C LYS A 8 -29.71 123.00 66.91
N GLU A 9 -29.08 123.60 67.91
CA GLU A 9 -27.69 123.31 68.29
C GLU A 9 -27.53 121.91 68.90
N ARG A 10 -28.42 121.48 69.80
CA ARG A 10 -28.47 120.08 70.28
C ARG A 10 -28.69 119.07 69.16
N LEU A 11 -29.57 119.39 68.21
CA LEU A 11 -29.80 118.53 67.03
C LEU A 11 -28.53 118.44 66.17
N MET A 12 -27.79 119.55 65.98
CA MET A 12 -26.52 119.55 65.25
C MET A 12 -25.44 118.75 65.97
N HIS A 13 -25.35 118.85 67.29
CA HIS A 13 -24.41 118.06 68.09
C HIS A 13 -24.73 116.56 68.04
N LEU A 14 -26.01 116.19 68.17
CA LEU A 14 -26.47 114.79 68.02
C LEU A 14 -26.22 114.26 66.61
N LYS A 15 -26.46 115.06 65.56
CA LYS A 15 -26.12 114.70 64.17
C LYS A 15 -24.62 114.54 63.94
N THR A 16 -23.79 115.23 64.71
CA THR A 16 -22.32 115.12 64.63
C THR A 16 -21.85 113.84 65.32
N LYS A 17 -22.32 113.58 66.55
CA LYS A 17 -22.08 112.31 67.25
C LYS A 17 -22.61 111.10 66.49
N GLN A 18 -23.77 111.21 65.85
CA GLN A 18 -24.32 110.16 65.00
C GLN A 18 -23.40 109.86 63.81
N ARG A 19 -22.85 110.89 63.16
CA ARG A 19 -21.88 110.73 62.05
C ARG A 19 -20.57 110.13 62.53
N GLU A 20 -20.06 110.54 63.69
CA GLU A 20 -18.85 109.96 64.29
C GLU A 20 -19.04 108.48 64.64
N PHE A 21 -20.18 108.13 65.25
CA PHE A 21 -20.52 106.75 65.58
C PHE A 21 -20.69 105.91 64.31
N GLN A 22 -21.37 106.44 63.29
CA GLN A 22 -21.46 105.79 61.97
C GLN A 22 -20.08 105.56 61.35
N LYS A 23 -19.15 106.51 61.46
CA LYS A 23 -17.77 106.38 60.96
C LYS A 23 -16.98 105.31 61.71
N HIS A 24 -17.13 105.23 63.03
CA HIS A 24 -16.51 104.17 63.84
C HIS A 24 -17.08 102.79 63.53
N VAL A 25 -18.40 102.68 63.35
CA VAL A 25 -19.07 101.43 62.96
C VAL A 25 -18.62 100.99 61.57
N LEU A 26 -18.56 101.90 60.58
CA LEU A 26 -18.06 101.60 59.24
C LEU A 26 -16.62 101.08 59.26
N LYS A 27 -15.73 101.73 60.03
CA LYS A 27 -14.32 101.29 60.17
C LYS A 27 -14.19 99.92 60.83
N ALA A 28 -15.01 99.63 61.85
CA ALA A 28 -15.05 98.32 62.50
C ALA A 28 -15.63 97.24 61.58
N MET A 29 -16.65 97.58 60.78
CA MET A 29 -17.22 96.71 59.76
C MET A 29 -16.22 96.37 58.67
N GLU A 30 -15.46 97.34 58.17
CA GLU A 30 -14.41 97.14 57.16
C GLU A 30 -13.29 96.21 57.69
N GLY A 31 -12.86 96.41 58.94
CA GLY A 31 -11.90 95.49 59.59
C GLY A 31 -12.45 94.06 59.75
N LYS A 32 -13.73 93.92 60.08
CA LYS A 32 -14.42 92.62 60.16
C LYS A 32 -14.53 91.96 58.79
N GLU A 33 -14.88 92.73 57.76
CA GLU A 33 -14.99 92.26 56.37
C GLU A 33 -13.64 91.69 55.87
N ILE A 34 -12.54 92.42 56.08
CA ILE A 34 -11.19 91.96 55.74
C ILE A 34 -10.84 90.66 56.48
N THR A 35 -11.16 90.59 57.78
CA THR A 35 -10.91 89.40 58.60
C THR A 35 -11.70 88.19 58.10
N ASP A 36 -12.97 88.37 57.77
CA ASP A 36 -13.83 87.30 57.27
C ASP A 36 -13.39 86.86 55.85
N GLN A 37 -12.98 87.79 54.98
CA GLN A 37 -12.38 87.46 53.68
C GLN A 37 -11.09 86.62 53.83
N LEU A 38 -10.21 86.98 54.77
CA LEU A 38 -9.00 86.19 55.06
C LEU A 38 -9.34 84.81 55.62
N ARG A 39 -10.33 84.72 56.52
CA ARG A 39 -10.83 83.43 57.03
C ARG A 39 -11.35 82.54 55.91
N TRP A 40 -12.14 83.09 54.98
CA TRP A 40 -12.61 82.36 53.80
C TRP A 40 -11.47 81.87 52.91
N LYS A 41 -10.46 82.72 52.64
CA LYS A 41 -9.27 82.34 51.88
C LYS A 41 -8.47 81.23 52.56
N ILE A 42 -8.28 81.32 53.88
CA ILE A 42 -7.60 80.28 54.67
C ILE A 42 -8.38 78.97 54.62
N MET A 43 -9.71 79.02 54.80
CA MET A 43 -10.56 77.83 54.74
C MET A 43 -10.55 77.19 53.35
N SER A 44 -10.65 77.99 52.29
CA SER A 44 -10.53 77.51 50.90
C SER A 44 -9.17 76.85 50.65
N CYS A 45 -8.09 77.47 51.11
CA CYS A 45 -6.74 76.92 50.99
C CYS A 45 -6.58 75.61 51.77
N LYS A 46 -7.08 75.54 53.01
CA LYS A 46 -7.08 74.29 53.80
C LYS A 46 -7.84 73.17 53.11
N MET A 47 -9.02 73.47 52.56
CA MET A 47 -9.81 72.48 51.84
C MET A 47 -9.10 71.99 50.58
N ARG A 48 -8.44 72.89 49.85
CA ARG A 48 -7.62 72.53 48.68
C ARG A 48 -6.43 71.66 49.04
N ILE A 49 -5.74 71.97 50.14
CA ILE A 49 -4.64 71.15 50.67
C ILE A 49 -5.13 69.74 50.99
N GLU A 50 -6.29 69.61 51.63
CA GLU A 50 -6.84 68.31 51.99
C GLU A 50 -7.22 67.46 50.76
N GLN A 51 -7.84 68.09 49.75
CA GLN A 51 -8.13 67.43 48.46
C GLN A 51 -6.85 66.95 47.76
N LEU A 52 -5.80 67.77 47.76
CA LEU A 52 -4.50 67.39 47.17
C LEU A 52 -3.87 66.23 47.92
N LYS A 53 -3.89 66.24 49.25
CA LYS A 53 -3.40 65.11 50.06
C LYS A 53 -4.13 63.81 49.75
N GLN A 54 -5.46 63.85 49.68
CA GLN A 54 -6.25 62.67 49.33
C GLN A 54 -5.95 62.15 47.92
N THR A 55 -5.72 63.06 46.97
CA THR A 55 -5.34 62.69 45.59
C THR A 55 -3.97 62.03 45.56
N ILE A 56 -2.98 62.61 46.24
CA ILE A 56 -1.61 62.06 46.36
C ILE A 56 -1.65 60.68 47.03
N CYS A 57 -2.41 60.50 48.11
CA CYS A 57 -2.53 59.18 48.76
C CYS A 57 -3.12 58.14 47.79
N LYS A 58 -4.20 58.48 47.07
CA LYS A 58 -4.81 57.57 46.09
C LYS A 58 -3.85 57.19 44.96
N GLU A 59 -3.17 58.17 44.37
CA GLU A 59 -2.18 57.91 43.31
C GLU A 59 -1.01 57.06 43.82
N ASN A 60 -0.56 57.30 45.05
CA ASN A 60 0.52 56.51 45.65
C ASN A 60 0.08 55.05 45.89
N ASP A 61 -1.15 54.83 46.37
CA ASP A 61 -1.74 53.49 46.54
C ASP A 61 -1.98 52.77 45.19
N GLU A 62 -2.28 53.52 44.13
CA GLU A 62 -2.38 52.97 42.77
C GLU A 62 -1.00 52.63 42.21
N MET A 63 0.00 53.48 42.44
CA MET A 63 1.38 53.25 42.02
C MET A 63 1.97 52.00 42.68
N THR A 64 1.73 51.78 43.98
CA THR A 64 2.16 50.56 44.68
C THR A 64 1.46 49.32 44.11
N ARG A 65 0.13 49.38 43.89
CA ARG A 65 -0.63 48.29 43.25
C ARG A 65 -0.11 47.96 41.84
N HIS A 66 0.21 48.97 41.04
CA HIS A 66 0.78 48.77 39.71
C HIS A 66 2.19 48.18 39.77
N ALA A 67 3.03 48.61 40.72
CA ALA A 67 4.37 48.06 40.90
C ALA A 67 4.34 46.58 41.30
N GLU A 68 3.46 46.19 42.23
CA GLU A 68 3.23 44.79 42.61
C GLU A 68 2.71 43.96 41.43
N GLY A 69 1.76 44.50 40.66
CA GLY A 69 1.24 43.86 39.45
C GLY A 69 2.32 43.62 38.40
N LEU A 70 3.20 44.59 38.19
CA LEU A 70 4.32 44.49 37.24
C LEU A 70 5.34 43.43 37.70
N LEU A 71 5.63 43.36 39.00
CA LEU A 71 6.50 42.32 39.55
C LEU A 71 5.95 40.91 39.31
N ARG A 72 4.64 40.71 39.58
CA ARG A 72 3.96 39.43 39.30
C ARG A 72 4.06 39.03 37.83
N ILE A 73 3.77 39.95 36.91
CA ILE A 73 3.85 39.69 35.46
C ILE A 73 5.29 39.31 35.07
N LYS A 74 6.29 39.99 35.64
CA LYS A 74 7.70 39.67 35.39
C LYS A 74 8.07 38.26 35.84
N GLU A 75 7.61 37.84 37.01
CA GLU A 75 7.84 36.48 37.52
C GLU A 75 7.14 35.41 36.67
N GLU A 76 5.88 35.67 36.27
CA GLU A 76 5.11 34.79 35.38
C GLU A 76 5.82 34.65 34.03
N ASN A 77 6.25 35.76 33.43
CA ASN A 77 7.04 35.75 32.19
C ASN A 77 8.33 34.95 32.34
N GLN A 78 9.07 35.10 33.44
CA GLN A 78 10.27 34.28 33.69
C GLN A 78 9.95 32.77 33.79
N LYS A 79 8.80 32.38 34.35
CA LYS A 79 8.35 30.98 34.36
C LYS A 79 8.03 30.51 32.94
N HIS A 80 7.39 31.34 32.12
CA HIS A 80 7.11 31.03 30.72
C HIS A 80 8.39 30.85 29.89
N TYR A 81 9.38 31.74 30.04
CA TYR A 81 10.69 31.61 29.38
C TYR A 81 11.39 30.31 29.74
N ARG A 82 11.45 29.96 31.04
CA ARG A 82 12.04 28.68 31.48
C ARG A 82 11.28 27.46 30.95
N ARG A 83 9.97 27.55 30.78
CA ARG A 83 9.17 26.46 30.17
C ARG A 83 9.42 26.36 28.67
N ALA A 84 9.49 27.48 27.96
CA ALA A 84 9.78 27.52 26.53
C ALA A 84 11.17 26.93 26.23
N GLN A 85 12.19 27.26 27.02
CA GLN A 85 13.53 26.70 26.87
C GLN A 85 13.55 25.17 27.01
N ARG A 86 12.91 24.63 28.06
CA ARG A 86 12.81 23.16 28.25
C ARG A 86 12.10 22.47 27.08
N HIS A 87 11.06 23.09 26.54
CA HIS A 87 10.37 22.56 25.36
C HIS A 87 11.22 22.61 24.11
N GLN A 88 12.01 23.67 23.93
CA GLN A 88 12.96 23.80 22.82
C GLN A 88 14.04 22.71 22.90
N GLU A 89 14.64 22.48 24.07
CA GLU A 89 15.60 21.39 24.28
C GLU A 89 14.99 20.01 24.00
N LYS A 90 13.74 19.78 24.43
CA LYS A 90 13.01 18.54 24.14
C LYS A 90 12.77 18.37 22.64
N LYS A 91 12.35 19.42 21.95
CA LYS A 91 12.15 19.44 20.50
C LYS A 91 13.44 19.09 19.77
N GLU A 92 14.56 19.71 20.15
CA GLU A 92 15.86 19.43 19.55
C GLU A 92 16.32 17.98 19.81
N LYS A 93 16.05 17.43 20.99
CA LYS A 93 16.33 16.02 21.29
C LYS A 93 15.51 15.08 20.40
N ILE A 94 14.22 15.35 20.22
CA ILE A 94 13.34 14.58 19.33
C ILE A 94 13.81 14.71 17.88
N GLN A 95 14.12 15.91 17.40
CA GLN A 95 14.61 16.13 16.04
C GLN A 95 15.91 15.38 15.77
N ARG A 96 16.86 15.38 16.72
CA ARG A 96 18.09 14.58 16.60
C ARG A 96 17.81 13.08 16.54
N HIS A 97 16.87 12.60 17.34
CA HIS A 97 16.47 11.19 17.32
C HIS A 97 15.82 10.81 15.99
N ASN A 98 14.89 11.62 15.49
CA ASN A 98 14.22 11.39 14.21
C ASN A 98 15.19 11.39 13.03
N ARG A 99 16.20 12.28 13.04
CA ARG A 99 17.27 12.27 12.03
C ARG A 99 18.02 10.94 12.04
N LYS A 100 18.48 10.50 13.21
CA LYS A 100 19.17 9.20 13.36
C LYS A 100 18.31 8.02 12.89
N LEU A 101 17.01 8.04 13.17
CA LEU A 101 16.09 7.01 12.68
C LEU A 101 15.92 7.09 11.15
N GLY A 102 15.83 8.29 10.59
CA GLY A 102 15.81 8.52 9.15
C GLY A 102 17.04 7.94 8.46
N ASP A 103 18.24 8.29 8.95
CA ASP A 103 19.51 7.78 8.42
C ASP A 103 19.58 6.24 8.50
N LEU A 104 19.05 5.65 9.59
CA LEU A 104 19.02 4.20 9.77
C LEU A 104 18.06 3.52 8.78
N VAL A 105 16.86 4.09 8.58
CA VAL A 105 15.87 3.57 7.62
C VAL A 105 16.42 3.66 6.20
N GLU A 106 17.03 4.78 5.84
CA GLU A 106 17.63 4.98 4.52
C GLU A 106 18.73 3.95 4.27
N LYS A 107 19.65 3.78 5.24
CA LYS A 107 20.69 2.76 5.16
C LYS A 107 20.12 1.35 5.00
N LYS A 108 19.12 0.98 5.82
CA LYS A 108 18.49 -0.35 5.75
C LYS A 108 17.74 -0.57 4.45
N THR A 109 17.12 0.46 3.89
CA THR A 109 16.43 0.41 2.61
C THR A 109 17.43 0.20 1.46
N TYR A 110 18.56 0.90 1.51
CA TYR A 110 19.65 0.72 0.55
C TYR A 110 20.27 -0.69 0.63
N ASP A 111 20.56 -1.16 1.85
CA ASP A 111 21.09 -2.51 2.08
C ASP A 111 20.11 -3.56 1.52
N LEU A 112 18.81 -3.42 1.82
CA LEU A 112 17.77 -4.34 1.34
C LEU A 112 17.66 -4.34 -0.19
N LYS A 113 17.68 -3.17 -0.83
CA LYS A 113 17.66 -3.06 -2.29
C LYS A 113 18.84 -3.80 -2.93
N THR A 114 20.04 -3.61 -2.38
CA THR A 114 21.26 -4.28 -2.85
C THR A 114 21.14 -5.81 -2.73
N GLN A 115 20.58 -6.30 -1.61
CA GLN A 115 20.35 -7.73 -1.41
C GLN A 115 19.32 -8.29 -2.40
N TYR A 116 18.25 -7.55 -2.70
CA TYR A 116 17.27 -7.96 -3.72
C TYR A 116 17.86 -8.00 -5.12
N GLU A 117 18.69 -7.03 -5.49
CA GLU A 117 19.40 -7.02 -6.79
C GLU A 117 20.35 -8.23 -6.90
N HIS A 118 21.09 -8.54 -5.84
CA HIS A 118 21.95 -9.71 -5.80
C HIS A 118 21.16 -11.03 -5.95
N LEU A 119 20.05 -11.16 -5.20
CA LEU A 119 19.17 -12.32 -5.27
C LEU A 119 18.54 -12.47 -6.67
N ALA A 120 18.11 -11.36 -7.28
CA ALA A 120 17.55 -11.37 -8.62
C ALA A 120 18.56 -11.88 -9.65
N ASN A 121 19.82 -11.44 -9.57
CA ASN A 121 20.88 -11.91 -10.45
C ASN A 121 21.18 -13.41 -10.27
N LEU A 122 21.16 -13.91 -9.04
CA LEU A 122 21.38 -15.33 -8.76
C LEU A 122 20.23 -16.18 -9.32
N ARG A 123 18.98 -15.76 -9.08
CA ARG A 123 17.78 -16.39 -9.66
C ARG A 123 17.82 -16.39 -11.18
N ARG A 124 18.13 -15.26 -11.80
CA ARG A 124 18.29 -15.12 -13.26
C ARG A 124 19.30 -16.13 -13.78
N THR A 125 20.48 -16.21 -13.17
CA THR A 125 21.55 -17.13 -13.59
C THR A 125 21.08 -18.58 -13.51
N HIS A 126 20.46 -18.98 -12.40
CA HIS A 126 19.93 -20.34 -12.23
C HIS A 126 18.82 -20.66 -13.24
N ILE A 127 17.92 -19.70 -13.53
CA ILE A 127 16.86 -19.90 -14.51
C ILE A 127 17.43 -20.10 -15.90
N LEU A 128 18.40 -19.27 -16.31
CA LEU A 128 19.03 -19.40 -17.62
C LEU A 128 19.84 -20.70 -17.77
N GLU A 129 20.49 -21.17 -16.71
CA GLU A 129 21.15 -22.48 -16.70
C GLU A 129 20.12 -23.62 -16.81
N LEU A 130 19.04 -23.54 -16.02
CA LEU A 130 17.95 -24.51 -16.04
C LEU A 130 17.31 -24.63 -17.42
N THR A 131 17.02 -23.51 -18.08
CA THR A 131 16.37 -23.47 -19.39
C THR A 131 17.33 -23.68 -20.55
N SER A 132 18.65 -23.59 -20.37
CA SER A 132 19.61 -23.96 -21.42
C SER A 132 20.01 -25.43 -21.36
N VAL A 133 20.06 -26.02 -20.16
CA VAL A 133 20.60 -27.38 -19.95
C VAL A 133 19.49 -28.43 -19.82
N ILE A 134 18.46 -28.16 -19.01
CA ILE A 134 17.45 -29.17 -18.64
C ILE A 134 16.17 -28.99 -19.45
N PHE A 135 15.74 -27.74 -19.63
CA PHE A 135 14.51 -27.39 -20.36
C PHE A 135 14.79 -26.43 -21.52
N PRO A 136 15.62 -26.80 -22.51
CA PRO A 136 15.79 -26.01 -23.73
C PRO A 136 14.44 -25.79 -24.41
N ILE A 137 14.09 -24.51 -24.64
CA ILE A 137 12.88 -24.09 -25.35
C ILE A 137 13.31 -23.43 -26.66
N GLU A 138 12.95 -24.04 -27.79
CA GLU A 138 13.37 -23.58 -29.12
C GLU A 138 12.22 -23.60 -30.11
N GLU A 139 12.18 -22.60 -30.99
CA GLU A 139 11.24 -22.56 -32.11
C GLU A 139 11.68 -23.56 -33.20
N VAL A 140 10.85 -24.56 -33.46
CA VAL A 140 11.11 -25.57 -34.49
C VAL A 140 10.64 -25.03 -35.83
N LYS A 141 11.62 -24.67 -36.68
CA LYS A 141 11.34 -24.30 -38.08
C LYS A 141 11.07 -25.56 -38.88
N THR A 142 9.80 -25.83 -39.16
CA THR A 142 9.35 -26.84 -40.13
C THR A 142 9.84 -26.42 -41.53
N SER A 143 11.04 -26.86 -41.90
CA SER A 143 11.59 -26.65 -43.24
C SER A 143 10.95 -27.64 -44.23
N MET A 144 9.64 -27.51 -44.44
CA MET A 144 8.96 -28.09 -45.60
C MET A 144 8.97 -27.01 -46.71
N ARG A 145 10.16 -26.70 -47.23
CA ARG A 145 10.28 -25.92 -48.47
C ARG A 145 10.18 -26.91 -49.61
N ASP A 146 9.02 -26.95 -50.27
CA ASP A 146 8.82 -27.72 -51.49
C ASP A 146 9.84 -27.23 -52.55
N PRO A 147 10.67 -28.09 -53.17
CA PRO A 147 11.69 -27.65 -54.14
C PRO A 147 11.13 -27.00 -55.41
N ALA A 148 9.81 -26.99 -55.59
CA ALA A 148 9.13 -26.42 -56.74
C ALA A 148 8.91 -24.90 -56.65
N ASP A 149 9.10 -24.27 -55.48
CA ASP A 149 8.71 -22.86 -55.26
C ASP A 149 9.85 -21.85 -55.52
N VAL A 150 10.85 -22.24 -56.33
CA VAL A 150 11.98 -21.37 -56.73
C VAL A 150 11.77 -20.70 -58.10
N SER A 151 10.56 -20.78 -58.67
CA SER A 151 10.28 -20.28 -60.01
C SER A 151 9.00 -19.44 -60.06
N SER A 152 9.02 -18.24 -59.49
CA SER A 152 8.19 -17.12 -59.98
C SER A 152 8.52 -15.79 -59.27
N GLU A 153 9.76 -15.33 -59.40
CA GLU A 153 10.04 -13.89 -59.29
C GLU A 153 10.00 -13.27 -60.69
N SER A 154 8.80 -12.96 -61.18
CA SER A 154 8.64 -11.88 -62.17
C SER A 154 7.21 -11.37 -62.13
N ASP A 155 7.09 -10.09 -61.77
CA ASP A 155 5.91 -9.23 -61.82
C ASP A 155 4.75 -9.60 -60.88
N ASN A 156 4.41 -8.69 -59.95
CA ASN A 156 3.04 -8.16 -59.79
C ASN A 156 2.88 -7.31 -58.51
N ALA A 157 3.00 -5.99 -58.64
CA ALA A 157 2.46 -5.02 -57.66
C ALA A 157 0.94 -5.16 -57.43
N MET A 158 0.24 -5.92 -58.29
CA MET A 158 -1.20 -6.24 -58.18
C MET A 158 -1.52 -7.44 -57.30
N THR A 159 -0.52 -8.25 -56.91
CA THR A 159 -0.72 -9.43 -56.03
C THR A 159 -0.59 -9.11 -54.55
N SER A 160 0.00 -7.97 -54.18
CA SER A 160 0.26 -7.60 -52.78
C SER A 160 -1.00 -7.59 -51.91
N SER A 161 -2.16 -7.15 -52.43
CA SER A 161 -3.40 -7.11 -51.64
C SER A 161 -3.96 -8.51 -51.35
N THR A 162 -3.94 -9.40 -52.34
CA THR A 162 -4.39 -10.79 -52.18
C THR A 162 -3.39 -11.60 -51.37
N VAL A 163 -2.09 -11.38 -51.57
CA VAL A 163 -1.01 -12.00 -50.79
C VAL A 163 -1.06 -11.54 -49.33
N SER A 164 -1.31 -10.25 -49.04
CA SER A 164 -1.52 -9.76 -47.68
C SER A 164 -2.78 -10.35 -47.03
N LYS A 165 -3.89 -10.46 -47.77
CA LYS A 165 -5.12 -11.13 -47.28
C LYS A 165 -4.95 -12.62 -47.06
N LEU A 166 -4.17 -13.30 -47.90
CA LEU A 166 -3.82 -14.71 -47.73
C LEU A 166 -2.85 -14.90 -46.56
N ALA A 167 -1.90 -13.99 -46.36
CA ALA A 167 -1.01 -14.00 -45.20
C ALA A 167 -1.77 -13.69 -43.90
N GLU A 168 -2.76 -12.79 -43.93
CA GLU A 168 -3.70 -12.56 -42.83
C GLU A 168 -4.61 -13.77 -42.57
N ALA A 169 -5.13 -14.41 -43.63
CA ALA A 169 -5.95 -15.62 -43.49
C ALA A 169 -5.15 -16.82 -42.95
N ARG A 170 -3.85 -16.94 -43.29
CA ARG A 170 -2.94 -17.94 -42.70
C ARG A 170 -2.57 -17.65 -41.25
N ARG A 171 -2.76 -16.41 -40.81
CA ARG A 171 -2.61 -15.97 -39.43
C ARG A 171 -3.88 -16.20 -38.61
N THR A 172 -5.05 -16.36 -39.23
CA THR A 172 -6.31 -16.67 -38.52
C THR A 172 -6.55 -18.18 -38.40
N THR A 173 -6.44 -18.73 -37.19
CA THR A 173 -6.82 -20.12 -36.87
C THR A 173 -8.17 -20.14 -36.13
N TYR A 174 -9.06 -21.07 -36.49
CA TYR A 174 -10.33 -21.25 -35.78
C TYR A 174 -10.16 -22.26 -34.63
N LEU A 175 -10.23 -21.76 -33.40
CA LEU A 175 -10.06 -22.55 -32.18
C LEU A 175 -11.36 -22.56 -31.38
N SER A 176 -11.92 -23.76 -31.16
CA SER A 176 -13.07 -24.00 -30.27
C SER A 176 -14.22 -22.99 -30.38
N GLY A 177 -14.60 -22.60 -31.60
CA GLY A 177 -15.71 -21.67 -31.83
C GLY A 177 -15.33 -20.22 -32.18
N ARG A 178 -14.04 -19.87 -32.20
CA ARG A 178 -13.56 -18.49 -32.41
C ARG A 178 -12.40 -18.39 -33.39
N TRP A 179 -12.41 -17.37 -34.24
CA TRP A 179 -11.26 -16.99 -35.06
C TRP A 179 -10.22 -16.25 -34.21
N VAL A 180 -8.98 -16.75 -34.18
CA VAL A 180 -7.84 -16.20 -33.47
C VAL A 180 -6.76 -15.83 -34.48
N CYS A 181 -6.33 -14.56 -34.52
CA CYS A 181 -5.20 -14.11 -35.33
C CYS A 181 -3.89 -14.30 -34.54
N ASP A 182 -2.97 -15.15 -35.00
CA ASP A 182 -1.59 -15.24 -34.53
C ASP A 182 -0.67 -14.53 -35.53
N ASP A 183 0.23 -13.67 -35.07
CA ASP A 183 1.19 -12.97 -35.93
C ASP A 183 2.27 -13.90 -36.50
N HIS A 184 2.40 -15.11 -35.94
CA HIS A 184 3.32 -16.14 -36.39
C HIS A 184 2.56 -17.14 -37.28
N ASN A 185 3.12 -17.51 -38.43
CA ASN A 185 2.54 -18.50 -39.33
C ASN A 185 2.05 -19.73 -38.52
N GLY A 186 0.80 -20.15 -38.72
CA GLY A 186 0.16 -21.25 -37.97
C GLY A 186 0.85 -22.62 -38.03
N ASP A 187 1.98 -22.73 -38.75
CA ASP A 187 2.83 -23.91 -38.85
C ASP A 187 4.02 -23.90 -37.84
N THR A 188 4.11 -22.87 -36.99
CA THR A 188 5.21 -22.73 -36.03
C THR A 188 4.97 -23.61 -34.80
N SER A 189 5.89 -24.53 -34.52
CA SER A 189 5.88 -25.36 -33.31
C SER A 189 7.04 -24.99 -32.40
N ILE A 190 6.84 -25.09 -31.09
CA ILE A 190 7.86 -24.80 -30.09
C ILE A 190 8.20 -26.11 -29.39
N SER A 191 9.49 -26.41 -29.30
CA SER A 191 9.99 -27.58 -28.59
C SER A 191 10.34 -27.28 -27.14
N ILE A 192 10.25 -28.29 -26.28
CA ILE A 192 10.77 -28.27 -24.90
C ILE A 192 11.52 -29.57 -24.63
N THR A 193 12.76 -29.49 -24.13
CA THR A 193 13.59 -30.68 -23.83
C THR A 193 13.97 -31.50 -25.09
N GLY A 194 13.91 -30.89 -26.28
CA GLY A 194 14.39 -31.45 -27.54
C GLY A 194 13.38 -31.41 -28.70
N PRO A 195 13.82 -31.62 -29.95
CA PRO A 195 13.05 -31.32 -31.17
C PRO A 195 11.82 -32.22 -31.39
N TRP A 196 11.70 -33.32 -30.65
CA TRP A 196 10.62 -34.30 -30.77
C TRP A 196 9.44 -34.01 -29.82
N ILE A 197 9.64 -33.14 -28.82
CA ILE A 197 8.66 -32.81 -27.79
C ILE A 197 8.18 -31.39 -28.07
N THR A 198 7.16 -31.27 -28.91
CA THR A 198 6.71 -29.99 -29.47
C THR A 198 5.26 -29.68 -29.14
N LEU A 199 4.96 -28.41 -28.92
CA LEU A 199 3.60 -27.88 -28.91
C LEU A 199 3.35 -26.91 -30.07
N PRO A 200 2.15 -26.91 -30.65
CA PRO A 200 1.75 -25.88 -31.59
C PRO A 200 1.72 -24.51 -30.90
N ASN A 201 2.27 -23.47 -31.55
CA ASN A 201 2.39 -22.13 -30.97
C ASN A 201 1.03 -21.51 -30.60
N ASN A 202 0.03 -21.72 -31.45
CA ASN A 202 -1.32 -21.17 -31.33
C ASN A 202 -2.18 -21.81 -30.22
N GLY A 203 -1.68 -22.85 -29.54
CA GLY A 203 -2.42 -23.58 -28.50
C GLY A 203 -3.50 -24.52 -29.05
N ASP A 204 -3.46 -24.86 -30.34
CA ASP A 204 -4.37 -25.85 -30.93
C ASP A 204 -3.97 -27.28 -30.61
N TYR A 205 -4.52 -27.83 -29.53
CA TYR A 205 -4.30 -29.21 -29.14
C TYR A 205 -5.30 -30.20 -29.77
N SER A 206 -5.97 -29.86 -30.87
CA SER A 206 -6.94 -30.73 -31.56
C SER A 206 -6.39 -32.11 -31.92
N ALA A 207 -5.12 -32.19 -32.29
CA ALA A 207 -4.42 -33.45 -32.56
C ALA A 207 -4.41 -34.41 -31.35
N TYR A 208 -4.39 -33.90 -30.12
CA TYR A 208 -4.51 -34.72 -28.91
C TYR A 208 -5.91 -35.33 -28.81
N TYR A 209 -6.97 -34.53 -28.93
CA TYR A 209 -8.34 -35.03 -28.77
C TYR A 209 -8.74 -35.98 -29.89
N ASN A 210 -8.36 -35.68 -31.14
CA ASN A 210 -8.67 -36.52 -32.29
C ASN A 210 -8.08 -37.92 -32.10
N TRP A 211 -6.83 -38.00 -31.64
CA TRP A 211 -6.18 -39.28 -31.36
C TRP A 211 -6.81 -40.02 -30.17
N VAL A 212 -7.14 -39.31 -29.08
CA VAL A 212 -7.78 -39.93 -27.90
C VAL A 212 -9.14 -40.53 -28.25
N GLU A 213 -9.94 -39.85 -29.08
CA GLU A 213 -11.24 -40.37 -29.52
C GLU A 213 -11.10 -41.51 -30.54
N GLU A 214 -10.11 -41.47 -31.44
CA GLU A 214 -9.81 -42.56 -32.37
C GLU A 214 -9.29 -43.83 -31.68
N LYS A 215 -8.53 -43.68 -30.59
CA LYS A 215 -8.09 -44.82 -29.75
C LYS A 215 -9.26 -45.52 -29.05
N LYS A 216 -10.31 -44.79 -28.66
CA LYS A 216 -11.50 -45.40 -28.05
C LYS A 216 -12.28 -46.28 -29.03
N THR A 217 -12.23 -45.97 -30.32
CA THR A 217 -12.99 -46.68 -31.36
C THR A 217 -12.21 -47.82 -32.01
N THR A 218 -10.87 -47.82 -31.92
CA THR A 218 -10.00 -48.73 -32.66
C THR A 218 -9.22 -49.67 -31.72
N GLN A 219 -9.65 -50.93 -31.58
CA GLN A 219 -8.89 -51.99 -30.88
C GLN A 219 -7.83 -52.61 -31.83
N GLY A 220 -6.77 -51.86 -32.14
CA GLY A 220 -5.64 -52.33 -32.95
C GLY A 220 -4.32 -52.29 -32.18
N PRO A 221 -3.30 -53.11 -32.51
CA PRO A 221 -2.01 -53.09 -31.83
C PRO A 221 -1.28 -51.76 -32.04
N ASP A 222 -0.81 -51.15 -30.93
CA ASP A 222 -0.02 -49.91 -30.86
C ASP A 222 1.28 -50.06 -31.67
N MET A 223 1.26 -49.56 -32.91
CA MET A 223 2.38 -49.66 -33.87
C MET A 223 2.76 -48.30 -34.47
N GLU A 224 2.39 -47.19 -33.85
CA GLU A 224 2.75 -45.85 -34.34
C GLU A 224 3.82 -45.21 -33.45
N HIS A 225 5.04 -45.12 -34.00
CA HIS A 225 6.21 -44.54 -33.33
C HIS A 225 6.11 -43.01 -33.12
N ASN A 226 5.04 -42.34 -33.59
CA ASN A 226 4.81 -40.90 -33.45
C ASN A 226 3.36 -40.62 -33.03
N ASN A 227 3.05 -40.84 -31.76
CA ASN A 227 1.75 -40.48 -31.21
C ASN A 227 1.70 -38.98 -30.86
N PRO A 228 0.82 -38.17 -31.51
CA PRO A 228 0.69 -36.75 -31.20
C PRO A 228 0.20 -36.50 -29.77
N ALA A 229 -0.63 -37.39 -29.21
CA ALA A 229 -1.12 -37.24 -27.84
C ALA A 229 0.01 -37.40 -26.81
N TYR A 230 0.88 -38.41 -26.98
CA TYR A 230 2.05 -38.56 -26.10
C TYR A 230 3.04 -37.42 -26.21
N THR A 231 3.23 -36.88 -27.43
CA THR A 231 4.11 -35.73 -27.65
C THR A 231 3.59 -34.49 -26.94
N ILE A 232 2.30 -34.16 -27.13
CA ILE A 232 1.63 -33.02 -26.50
C ILE A 232 1.60 -33.19 -24.97
N SER A 233 1.22 -34.36 -24.47
CA SER A 233 1.23 -34.67 -23.04
C SER A 233 2.61 -34.53 -22.41
N ALA A 234 3.65 -35.06 -23.05
CA ALA A 234 5.02 -34.94 -22.56
C ALA A 234 5.46 -33.48 -22.50
N ALA A 235 5.19 -32.70 -23.55
CA ALA A 235 5.55 -31.29 -23.60
C ALA A 235 4.82 -30.46 -22.52
N LEU A 236 3.53 -30.71 -22.29
CA LEU A 236 2.75 -30.06 -21.22
C LEU A 236 3.21 -30.50 -19.82
N CYS A 237 3.64 -31.76 -19.66
CA CYS A 237 4.20 -32.28 -18.42
C CYS A 237 5.54 -31.59 -18.08
N TYR A 238 6.44 -31.45 -19.06
CA TYR A 238 7.69 -30.69 -18.88
C TYR A 238 7.45 -29.20 -18.67
N ALA A 239 6.49 -28.59 -19.38
CA ALA A 239 6.13 -27.20 -19.16
C ALA A 239 5.61 -26.97 -17.73
N THR A 240 4.79 -27.89 -17.21
CA THR A 240 4.30 -27.86 -15.83
C THR A 240 5.45 -27.98 -14.83
N GLN A 241 6.38 -28.92 -15.05
CA GLN A 241 7.55 -29.10 -14.19
C GLN A 241 8.43 -27.85 -14.18
N LEU A 242 8.67 -27.25 -15.35
CA LEU A 242 9.42 -26.00 -15.46
C LEU A 242 8.71 -24.88 -14.70
N VAL A 243 7.41 -24.66 -14.92
CA VAL A 243 6.61 -23.62 -14.23
C VAL A 243 6.68 -23.76 -12.71
N ASN A 244 6.49 -24.98 -12.20
CA ASN A 244 6.59 -25.25 -10.76
C ASN A 244 8.01 -25.01 -10.21
N THR A 245 9.05 -25.30 -11.01
CA THR A 245 10.44 -25.04 -10.62
C THR A 245 10.75 -23.53 -10.66
N LEU A 246 10.28 -22.83 -11.69
CA LEU A 246 10.43 -21.37 -11.83
C LEU A 246 9.71 -20.64 -10.69
N SER A 247 8.52 -21.08 -10.30
CA SER A 247 7.78 -20.48 -9.18
C SER A 247 8.54 -20.62 -7.86
N LEU A 248 9.22 -21.75 -7.64
CA LEU A 248 10.08 -21.97 -6.47
C LEU A 248 11.33 -21.09 -6.50
N ILE A 249 12.01 -20.99 -7.65
CA ILE A 249 13.21 -20.15 -7.79
C ILE A 249 12.86 -18.66 -7.60
N LEU A 250 11.76 -18.22 -8.22
CA LEU A 250 11.29 -16.83 -8.18
C LEU A 250 10.59 -16.47 -6.86
N ASP A 251 10.23 -17.46 -6.04
CA ASP A 251 9.45 -17.30 -4.80
C ASP A 251 8.08 -16.64 -5.06
N VAL A 252 7.37 -17.16 -6.07
CA VAL A 252 6.05 -16.69 -6.51
C VAL A 252 5.03 -17.79 -6.30
N ASN A 253 3.99 -17.52 -5.51
CA ASN A 253 2.89 -18.46 -5.34
C ASN A 253 2.02 -18.50 -6.61
N LEU A 254 1.81 -19.69 -7.16
CA LEU A 254 0.99 -19.87 -8.35
C LEU A 254 -0.52 -19.85 -7.99
N PRO A 255 -1.37 -19.20 -8.80
CA PRO A 255 -2.80 -19.08 -8.51
C PRO A 255 -3.57 -20.39 -8.71
N LYS A 256 -3.09 -21.30 -9.57
CA LYS A 256 -3.72 -22.60 -9.83
C LYS A 256 -2.79 -23.72 -9.40
N LYS A 257 -3.29 -24.66 -8.61
CA LYS A 257 -2.53 -25.88 -8.27
C LYS A 257 -2.52 -26.83 -9.47
N LEU A 258 -1.34 -27.27 -9.88
CA LEU A 258 -1.16 -28.19 -11.00
C LEU A 258 0.01 -29.15 -10.70
N CYS A 259 -0.29 -30.43 -10.57
CA CYS A 259 0.72 -31.45 -10.33
C CYS A 259 1.37 -31.89 -11.65
N ASN A 260 2.66 -32.24 -11.61
CA ASN A 260 3.39 -32.70 -12.81
C ASN A 260 2.71 -33.93 -13.45
N ARG A 261 2.08 -34.79 -12.65
CA ARG A 261 1.39 -36.01 -13.12
C ARG A 261 0.14 -35.72 -13.95
N GLN A 262 -0.43 -34.52 -13.88
CA GLN A 262 -1.70 -34.17 -14.51
C GLN A 262 -1.75 -34.52 -16.01
N PHE A 263 -0.66 -34.31 -16.75
CA PHE A 263 -0.57 -34.61 -18.18
C PHE A 263 0.10 -35.95 -18.51
N CYS A 264 0.75 -36.56 -17.52
CA CYS A 264 1.52 -37.80 -17.64
C CYS A 264 0.71 -39.07 -17.27
N GLY A 265 -0.60 -38.95 -17.02
CA GLY A 265 -1.52 -40.04 -16.67
C GLY A 265 -2.20 -40.72 -17.87
N GLU A 266 -3.28 -41.47 -17.60
CA GLU A 266 -4.15 -42.03 -18.65
C GLU A 266 -4.79 -40.91 -19.50
N ASN A 267 -5.18 -41.24 -20.74
CA ASN A 267 -5.74 -40.29 -21.71
C ASN A 267 -6.89 -39.48 -21.10
N LEU A 268 -6.64 -38.19 -20.85
CA LEU A 268 -7.64 -37.26 -20.32
C LEU A 268 -8.76 -37.02 -21.34
N SER A 269 -10.00 -36.90 -20.84
CA SER A 269 -11.12 -36.38 -21.64
C SER A 269 -10.84 -34.95 -22.12
N ARG A 270 -11.46 -34.55 -23.24
CA ARG A 270 -11.32 -33.21 -23.83
C ARG A 270 -11.54 -32.09 -22.80
N HIS A 271 -12.57 -32.22 -21.98
CA HIS A 271 -12.89 -31.22 -20.96
C HIS A 271 -11.81 -31.14 -19.86
N ARG A 272 -11.39 -32.29 -19.30
CA ARG A 272 -10.35 -32.33 -18.24
C ARG A 272 -9.00 -31.81 -18.74
N PHE A 273 -8.61 -32.18 -19.96
CA PHE A 273 -7.38 -31.70 -20.59
C PHE A 273 -7.44 -30.18 -20.83
N THR A 274 -8.54 -29.67 -21.41
CA THR A 274 -8.71 -28.22 -21.66
C THR A 274 -8.63 -27.43 -20.36
N ARG A 275 -9.29 -27.91 -19.30
CA ARG A 275 -9.24 -27.28 -17.97
C ARG A 275 -7.82 -27.29 -17.38
N ALA A 276 -7.08 -28.39 -17.53
CA ALA A 276 -5.70 -28.49 -17.06
C ALA A 276 -4.77 -27.52 -17.83
N VAL A 277 -4.88 -27.45 -19.16
CA VAL A 277 -4.13 -26.49 -19.99
C VAL A 277 -4.43 -25.05 -19.59
N LYS A 278 -5.71 -24.70 -19.37
CA LYS A 278 -6.09 -23.36 -18.90
C LYS A 278 -5.44 -23.05 -17.54
N LYS A 279 -5.44 -23.98 -16.60
CA LYS A 279 -4.74 -23.79 -15.31
C LYS A 279 -3.24 -23.56 -15.51
N LEU A 280 -2.59 -24.32 -16.40
CA LEU A 280 -1.16 -24.17 -16.71
C LEU A 280 -0.86 -22.78 -17.30
N ASN A 281 -1.63 -22.37 -18.31
CA ASN A 281 -1.44 -21.06 -18.95
C ASN A 281 -1.65 -19.90 -17.96
N ALA A 282 -2.54 -20.07 -16.97
CA ALA A 282 -2.80 -19.04 -15.96
C ALA A 282 -1.57 -18.85 -15.07
N ASN A 283 -0.95 -19.97 -14.66
CA ASN A 283 0.28 -19.96 -13.90
C ASN A 283 1.44 -19.36 -14.70
N ILE A 284 1.56 -19.70 -15.99
CA ILE A 284 2.58 -19.12 -16.87
C ILE A 284 2.43 -17.61 -16.97
N LEU A 285 1.22 -17.11 -17.28
CA LEU A 285 0.95 -15.68 -17.34
C LEU A 285 1.20 -14.98 -16.01
N HIS A 286 0.81 -15.59 -14.90
CA HIS A 286 1.08 -15.07 -13.57
C HIS A 286 2.59 -14.91 -13.31
N LEU A 287 3.40 -15.89 -13.72
CA LEU A 287 4.86 -15.75 -13.67
C LEU A 287 5.36 -14.64 -14.60
N CYS A 288 4.85 -14.53 -15.83
CA CYS A 288 5.18 -13.44 -16.75
C CYS A 288 4.90 -12.05 -16.14
N PHE A 289 3.73 -11.86 -15.52
CA PHE A 289 3.39 -10.62 -14.82
C PHE A 289 4.32 -10.37 -13.63
N SER A 290 4.60 -11.42 -12.84
CA SER A 290 5.52 -11.33 -11.71
C SER A 290 6.92 -10.89 -12.13
N GLN A 291 7.34 -11.16 -13.37
CA GLN A 291 8.66 -10.80 -13.91
C GLN A 291 8.61 -9.61 -14.89
N HIS A 292 7.48 -8.89 -14.99
CA HIS A 292 7.31 -7.74 -15.88
C HIS A 292 7.68 -8.04 -17.35
N VAL A 293 7.26 -9.19 -17.86
CA VAL A 293 7.33 -9.48 -19.30
C VAL A 293 6.39 -8.53 -20.04
N ASN A 294 6.78 -8.05 -21.22
CA ASN A 294 5.96 -7.13 -22.01
C ASN A 294 4.60 -7.78 -22.35
N LEU A 295 3.52 -7.11 -21.95
CA LEU A 295 2.14 -7.58 -22.15
C LEU A 295 1.78 -7.75 -23.62
N ASP A 296 2.34 -6.93 -24.51
CA ASP A 296 2.07 -6.98 -25.95
C ASP A 296 2.56 -8.29 -26.60
N LEU A 297 3.48 -9.00 -25.94
CA LEU A 297 4.02 -10.28 -26.42
C LEU A 297 3.22 -11.48 -25.90
N LEU A 298 2.41 -11.30 -24.86
CA LEU A 298 1.76 -12.39 -24.15
C LEU A 298 0.41 -12.72 -24.75
N HIS A 299 0.10 -14.02 -24.83
CA HIS A 299 -1.21 -14.48 -25.30
C HIS A 299 -1.74 -15.64 -24.43
N PRO A 300 -3.02 -15.66 -24.02
CA PRO A 300 -3.55 -16.64 -23.06
C PRO A 300 -3.48 -18.10 -23.53
N LEU A 301 -3.44 -18.33 -24.85
CA LEU A 301 -3.39 -19.67 -25.42
C LEU A 301 -1.96 -20.16 -25.67
N HIS A 302 -0.96 -19.28 -25.64
CA HIS A 302 0.41 -19.65 -26.00
C HIS A 302 1.19 -20.20 -24.79
N THR A 303 1.19 -21.52 -24.63
CA THR A 303 1.86 -22.17 -23.49
C THR A 303 3.38 -21.97 -23.51
N LEU A 304 4.09 -22.57 -24.49
CA LEU A 304 5.56 -22.51 -24.51
C LEU A 304 6.11 -21.15 -24.97
N ARG A 305 5.39 -20.39 -25.80
CA ARG A 305 5.83 -19.05 -26.25
C ARG A 305 5.93 -18.07 -25.09
N ASN A 306 4.93 -18.03 -24.21
CA ASN A 306 4.95 -17.16 -23.04
C ASN A 306 6.10 -17.54 -22.11
N LEU A 307 6.36 -18.84 -21.93
CA LEU A 307 7.53 -19.32 -21.20
C LEU A 307 8.85 -18.87 -21.84
N MET A 308 8.95 -18.91 -23.17
CA MET A 308 10.13 -18.44 -23.90
C MET A 308 10.38 -16.94 -23.66
N TYR A 309 9.34 -16.11 -23.65
CA TYR A 309 9.48 -14.69 -23.30
C TYR A 309 9.86 -14.49 -21.83
N LEU A 310 9.28 -15.26 -20.91
CA LEU A 310 9.62 -15.21 -19.49
C LEU A 310 11.10 -15.49 -19.24
N VAL A 311 11.64 -16.55 -19.85
CA VAL A 311 13.00 -17.03 -19.60
C VAL A 311 14.02 -16.52 -20.62
N SER A 312 13.62 -15.56 -21.46
CA SER A 312 14.52 -14.96 -22.45
C SER A 312 15.71 -14.27 -21.77
N PRO A 313 16.95 -14.44 -22.28
CA PRO A 313 18.12 -13.69 -21.83
C PRO A 313 17.95 -12.17 -21.95
N ASP A 314 17.03 -11.70 -22.79
CA ASP A 314 16.76 -10.27 -23.02
C ASP A 314 15.79 -9.67 -21.98
N THR A 315 15.13 -10.50 -21.16
CA THR A 315 14.15 -10.05 -20.17
C THR A 315 14.87 -9.39 -19.00
N GLU A 316 14.91 -8.06 -18.94
CA GLU A 316 15.67 -7.32 -17.91
C GLU A 316 15.25 -7.64 -16.46
N ASN A 317 13.95 -7.85 -16.24
CA ASN A 317 13.36 -8.00 -14.91
C ASN A 317 13.32 -9.43 -14.37
N LEU A 318 13.91 -10.41 -15.08
CA LEU A 318 13.93 -11.80 -14.64
C LEU A 318 14.69 -11.97 -13.32
N GLY A 319 14.05 -12.60 -12.34
CA GLY A 319 14.55 -12.77 -10.98
C GLY A 319 14.07 -11.70 -9.99
N ARG A 320 13.35 -10.67 -10.46
CA ARG A 320 12.86 -9.58 -9.63
C ARG A 320 12.01 -10.08 -8.46
N SER A 321 12.20 -9.43 -7.30
CA SER A 321 11.30 -9.49 -6.16
C SER A 321 10.50 -8.19 -6.05
N GLY A 322 9.23 -8.29 -5.64
CA GLY A 322 8.42 -7.13 -5.32
C GLY A 322 6.99 -7.24 -5.85
N PRO A 323 6.17 -6.20 -5.59
CA PRO A 323 4.79 -6.17 -6.07
C PRO A 323 4.74 -6.16 -7.60
N PHE A 324 3.66 -6.72 -8.14
CA PHE A 324 3.29 -6.68 -9.55
C PHE A 324 1.78 -6.56 -9.68
N GLU A 325 1.33 -6.17 -10.87
CA GLU A 325 -0.09 -6.06 -11.22
C GLU A 325 -0.44 -7.16 -12.24
N ILE A 326 -1.67 -7.65 -12.16
CA ILE A 326 -2.22 -8.65 -13.08
C ILE A 326 -3.13 -7.91 -14.07
N SER A 327 -2.95 -8.17 -15.36
CA SER A 327 -3.83 -7.60 -16.39
C SER A 327 -5.17 -8.32 -16.40
N ALA A 328 -6.23 -7.63 -15.98
CA ALA A 328 -7.60 -8.17 -15.95
C ALA A 328 -8.08 -8.63 -17.33
N ASP A 329 -7.73 -7.92 -18.40
CA ASP A 329 -8.14 -8.27 -19.77
C ASP A 329 -7.59 -9.63 -20.22
N LEU A 330 -6.35 -9.95 -19.81
CA LEU A 330 -5.68 -11.21 -20.15
C LEU A 330 -6.18 -12.36 -19.27
N GLU A 331 -6.56 -12.08 -18.02
CA GLU A 331 -7.20 -13.02 -17.11
C GLU A 331 -8.61 -13.39 -17.58
N ASP A 332 -9.43 -12.41 -17.95
CA ASP A 332 -10.78 -12.61 -18.50
C ASP A 332 -10.74 -13.45 -19.78
N SER A 333 -9.74 -13.20 -20.64
CA SER A 333 -9.56 -13.95 -21.89
C SER A 333 -9.32 -15.46 -21.69
N MET A 334 -9.00 -15.90 -20.47
CA MET A 334 -8.88 -17.32 -20.11
C MET A 334 -10.20 -17.98 -19.70
N GLU A 335 -11.16 -17.21 -19.19
CA GLU A 335 -12.43 -17.71 -18.67
C GLU A 335 -13.44 -18.01 -19.79
N PHE A 336 -13.38 -17.31 -20.94
CA PHE A 336 -14.44 -17.32 -21.96
C PHE A 336 -14.39 -18.45 -23.02
N VAL A 337 -13.48 -19.42 -22.93
CA VAL A 337 -13.30 -20.44 -24.01
C VAL A 337 -14.05 -21.75 -23.74
N ASP A 338 -15.32 -21.72 -23.35
CA ASP A 338 -16.14 -22.96 -23.45
C ASP A 338 -17.62 -22.67 -23.80
N PRO A 339 -17.94 -22.34 -25.07
CA PRO A 339 -19.32 -22.28 -25.54
C PRO A 339 -19.93 -23.67 -25.79
N SER A 340 -19.11 -24.74 -25.81
CA SER A 340 -19.53 -26.12 -26.10
C SER A 340 -20.04 -26.89 -24.89
N ALA A 341 -19.72 -26.46 -23.66
CA ALA A 341 -20.18 -27.13 -22.43
C ALA A 341 -21.69 -26.98 -22.15
N THR A 342 -22.43 -26.21 -22.95
CA THR A 342 -23.89 -26.05 -22.80
C THR A 342 -24.71 -27.03 -23.64
N GLY A 343 -24.09 -27.99 -24.34
CA GLY A 343 -24.79 -28.78 -25.35
C GLY A 343 -24.41 -30.25 -25.51
N GLU A 344 -23.69 -30.89 -24.58
CA GLU A 344 -23.50 -32.35 -24.63
C GLU A 344 -24.01 -32.98 -23.33
N THR A 345 -25.08 -33.75 -23.51
CA THR A 345 -25.81 -34.51 -22.52
C THR A 345 -24.88 -35.39 -21.71
N ASP A 346 -25.04 -35.27 -20.40
CA ASP A 346 -24.77 -36.21 -19.32
C ASP A 346 -24.74 -37.69 -19.78
N GLU A 347 -23.59 -38.18 -20.26
CA GLU A 347 -23.28 -39.61 -20.25
C GLU A 347 -22.76 -39.94 -18.84
N SER A 348 -23.74 -40.27 -18.00
CA SER A 348 -23.65 -41.03 -16.75
C SER A 348 -22.46 -42.00 -16.73
N GLY A 349 -21.34 -41.51 -16.20
CA GLY A 349 -20.28 -42.29 -15.61
C GLY A 349 -19.81 -41.52 -14.38
N ASP A 350 -20.08 -42.08 -13.20
CA ASP A 350 -19.63 -41.60 -11.91
C ASP A 350 -18.09 -41.53 -11.84
N GLU A 351 -17.48 -40.56 -12.53
CA GLU A 351 -16.14 -40.10 -12.19
C GLU A 351 -16.31 -39.06 -11.10
N HIS A 352 -16.24 -39.54 -9.85
CA HIS A 352 -15.97 -38.73 -8.68
C HIS A 352 -14.89 -37.70 -9.06
N VAL A 353 -15.30 -36.45 -9.26
CA VAL A 353 -14.38 -35.32 -9.35
C VAL A 353 -13.85 -35.15 -7.93
N SER A 354 -12.81 -35.91 -7.60
CA SER A 354 -12.01 -35.62 -6.42
C SER A 354 -11.39 -34.26 -6.70
N ASP A 355 -12.01 -33.22 -6.16
CA ASP A 355 -11.39 -31.92 -5.96
C ASP A 355 -10.32 -32.12 -4.90
N GLU A 356 -9.25 -32.80 -5.30
CA GLU A 356 -8.09 -33.15 -4.49
C GLU A 356 -7.21 -31.89 -4.35
N GLU A 357 -7.82 -30.77 -3.93
CA GLU A 357 -7.12 -29.52 -3.64
C GLU A 357 -6.31 -29.59 -2.32
N THR A 358 -6.27 -30.75 -1.67
CA THR A 358 -5.74 -30.92 -0.31
C THR A 358 -4.73 -32.04 -0.09
N ASP A 359 -4.33 -32.83 -1.08
CA ASP A 359 -3.32 -33.88 -0.86
C ASP A 359 -2.10 -33.76 -1.79
N LEU A 360 -1.10 -32.99 -1.34
CA LEU A 360 0.24 -32.97 -1.93
C LEU A 360 1.29 -33.20 -0.84
N GLY A 361 1.01 -34.13 0.06
CA GLY A 361 1.79 -34.32 1.27
C GLY A 361 2.55 -35.65 1.37
N THR A 362 2.97 -36.34 0.30
CA THR A 362 3.90 -37.49 0.50
C THR A 362 4.71 -38.02 -0.69
N ASP A 363 4.36 -37.74 -1.96
CA ASP A 363 4.83 -38.63 -3.04
C ASP A 363 6.17 -38.29 -3.72
N TRP A 364 6.86 -37.24 -3.28
CA TRP A 364 8.23 -36.91 -3.74
C TRP A 364 9.33 -37.18 -2.69
N GLU A 365 8.98 -37.61 -1.47
CA GLU A 365 9.98 -37.92 -0.42
C GLU A 365 10.37 -39.41 -0.35
N ASN A 366 9.69 -40.29 -1.06
CA ASN A 366 10.01 -41.73 -1.09
C ASN A 366 11.05 -42.07 -2.18
N LEU A 367 12.22 -41.43 -2.11
CA LEU A 367 13.43 -42.04 -2.67
C LEU A 367 13.85 -43.18 -1.72
N PRO A 368 14.24 -44.37 -2.22
CA PRO A 368 14.79 -45.40 -1.35
C PRO A 368 16.04 -44.86 -0.66
N SER A 369 15.93 -44.62 0.65
CA SER A 369 16.99 -44.01 1.46
C SER A 369 18.30 -44.79 1.25
N PRO A 370 19.41 -44.12 0.84
CA PRO A 370 20.69 -44.79 0.73
C PRO A 370 21.08 -45.20 2.15
N ARG A 371 21.31 -46.48 2.38
CA ARG A 371 21.74 -47.02 3.68
C ARG A 371 23.01 -46.30 4.10
N PHE A 372 22.87 -45.29 4.98
CA PHE A 372 23.99 -44.56 5.54
C PHE A 372 24.86 -45.51 6.35
N CYS A 373 26.17 -45.47 6.10
CA CYS A 373 27.16 -46.15 6.90
C CYS A 373 27.10 -45.67 8.36
N ASP A 374 26.97 -46.61 9.29
CA ASP A 374 27.00 -46.37 10.74
C ASP A 374 28.34 -45.74 11.16
N ILE A 375 28.28 -44.52 11.71
CA ILE A 375 29.39 -43.93 12.47
C ILE A 375 28.99 -44.00 13.96
N PRO A 376 29.74 -44.69 14.83
CA PRO A 376 29.35 -44.85 16.22
C PRO A 376 29.78 -43.64 17.05
N SER A 377 28.83 -43.00 17.74
CA SER A 377 29.14 -42.01 18.79
C SER A 377 28.20 -42.16 19.99
N GLN A 378 28.82 -42.02 21.16
CA GLN A 378 28.42 -42.51 22.48
C GLN A 378 27.19 -41.83 23.11
N GLN A 379 26.57 -42.57 24.04
CA GLN A 379 25.45 -42.17 24.89
C GLN A 379 25.82 -41.01 25.82
N ALA A 380 24.91 -40.04 25.96
CA ALA A 380 24.90 -39.08 27.06
C ALA A 380 23.53 -39.14 27.76
N GLU A 381 23.58 -39.20 29.08
CA GLU A 381 22.50 -39.59 30.00
C GLU A 381 21.36 -38.58 30.14
N MET A 382 20.17 -39.13 30.35
CA MET A 382 18.90 -38.45 30.58
C MET A 382 18.78 -38.05 32.05
N LEU A 383 18.58 -36.75 32.34
CA LEU A 383 18.12 -36.29 33.66
C LEU A 383 16.69 -35.74 33.55
N GLN A 384 15.76 -36.54 34.06
CA GLN A 384 14.38 -36.17 34.38
C GLN A 384 14.35 -35.29 35.64
N SER A 385 13.43 -34.34 35.68
CA SER A 385 12.94 -33.76 36.93
C SER A 385 11.43 -33.52 36.83
N GLN A 386 10.69 -34.29 37.62
CA GLN A 386 9.26 -34.15 37.92
C GLN A 386 9.03 -33.01 38.93
N SER A 387 7.90 -32.30 38.83
CA SER A 387 7.02 -32.08 39.99
C SER A 387 5.61 -31.58 39.62
N THR A 388 4.60 -32.35 40.04
CA THR A 388 3.28 -31.98 40.64
C THR A 388 2.36 -30.97 39.93
N GLN A 389 1.21 -31.36 39.35
CA GLN A 389 -0.08 -31.84 39.92
C GLN A 389 -1.04 -30.74 40.49
N VAL A 390 -2.27 -30.73 39.92
CA VAL A 390 -3.61 -30.73 40.59
C VAL A 390 -4.59 -29.53 40.39
N SER A 391 -5.72 -29.88 39.73
CA SER A 391 -7.14 -29.51 39.95
C SER A 391 -7.85 -28.30 39.29
N GLN A 392 -8.91 -28.63 38.53
CA GLN A 392 -10.16 -27.87 38.37
C GLN A 392 -11.16 -28.20 39.52
N PRO A 393 -12.23 -27.41 39.78
CA PRO A 393 -13.53 -27.68 39.12
C PRO A 393 -14.44 -26.43 38.87
N ILE A 394 -15.66 -26.72 38.41
CA ILE A 394 -16.72 -25.97 37.71
C ILE A 394 -17.66 -25.12 38.62
N ALA A 395 -18.22 -24.01 38.08
CA ALA A 395 -19.63 -23.51 38.14
C ALA A 395 -19.90 -22.03 38.55
N SER A 396 -20.56 -21.33 37.63
CA SER A 396 -21.70 -20.39 37.77
C SER A 396 -21.53 -18.91 38.20
N SER A 397 -21.94 -18.06 37.24
CA SER A 397 -22.79 -16.85 37.35
C SER A 397 -22.18 -15.44 37.50
N SER A 398 -22.72 -14.59 36.62
CA SER A 398 -22.98 -13.14 36.79
C SER A 398 -21.88 -12.12 36.49
N ALA A 399 -22.20 -11.33 35.45
CA ALA A 399 -21.89 -9.91 35.23
C ALA A 399 -20.59 -9.51 34.51
N GLY A 400 -20.79 -8.74 33.43
CA GLY A 400 -19.89 -7.66 33.04
C GLY A 400 -19.15 -7.91 31.74
N GLY A 401 -19.63 -7.30 30.66
CA GLY A 401 -19.00 -7.38 29.34
C GLY A 401 -17.62 -6.71 29.29
N MET A 402 -16.91 -6.97 28.19
CA MET A 402 -16.35 -5.91 27.35
C MET A 402 -15.83 -6.53 26.05
N ILE A 403 -16.33 -5.92 24.98
CA ILE A 403 -16.07 -6.17 23.57
C ILE A 403 -14.60 -5.78 23.32
N SER A 404 -13.77 -6.74 22.90
CA SER A 404 -12.43 -6.42 22.41
C SER A 404 -12.54 -5.91 20.98
N SER A 405 -12.43 -4.59 20.82
CA SER A 405 -12.23 -3.94 19.53
C SER A 405 -11.04 -2.99 19.64
N ALA A 406 -9.87 -3.52 19.30
CA ALA A 406 -8.70 -2.72 18.98
C ALA A 406 -8.80 -2.23 17.53
N ALA A 407 -8.25 -1.05 17.26
CA ALA A 407 -8.12 -0.39 15.96
C ALA A 407 -9.33 0.43 15.45
N ALA A 408 -9.65 1.52 16.16
CA ALA A 408 -10.20 2.73 15.53
C ALA A 408 -9.78 3.97 16.33
N SER A 409 -8.57 4.47 16.08
CA SER A 409 -8.10 5.76 16.62
C SER A 409 -7.07 6.37 15.69
N VAL A 410 -7.51 6.75 14.50
CA VAL A 410 -6.80 7.71 13.65
C VAL A 410 -7.86 8.53 12.90
N THR A 411 -8.35 9.61 13.52
CA THR A 411 -8.91 10.82 12.86
C THR A 411 -9.60 11.72 13.89
N SER A 412 -8.87 12.58 14.60
CA SER A 412 -9.49 13.76 15.22
C SER A 412 -8.53 14.93 15.50
N TRP A 413 -7.55 15.17 14.63
CA TRP A 413 -6.59 16.29 14.79
C TRP A 413 -6.81 17.46 13.83
N LEU A 414 -7.92 17.50 13.08
CA LEU A 414 -8.13 18.52 12.03
C LEU A 414 -9.53 19.17 12.02
N LYS A 415 -10.17 19.32 13.18
CA LYS A 415 -11.48 20.02 13.25
C LYS A 415 -11.63 20.98 14.43
N ALA A 416 -10.54 21.68 14.79
CA ALA A 416 -10.56 22.74 15.80
C ALA A 416 -9.81 23.99 15.33
N TYR A 417 -10.05 24.45 14.08
CA TYR A 417 -9.52 25.74 13.62
C TYR A 417 -10.34 26.40 12.49
N THR A 418 -11.67 26.47 12.65
CA THR A 418 -12.58 27.45 12.00
C THR A 418 -13.83 27.44 12.88
N GLY A 419 -14.33 28.47 13.53
CA GLY A 419 -14.26 29.91 13.38
C GLY A 419 -15.57 30.40 14.03
N HIS A 420 -15.46 31.12 15.14
CA HIS A 420 -16.59 31.84 15.73
C HIS A 420 -16.88 33.07 14.88
N ARG A 421 -18.09 33.17 14.36
CA ARG A 421 -18.86 34.41 14.36
C ARG A 421 -20.35 34.10 14.35
#